data_AF-A0A162IQW0-F1
#
_entry.id   AF-A0A162IQW0-F1
#
_cell.length_a   1.000
_cell.length_b   1.000
_cell.length_c   1.000
_cell.angle_alpha   90.00
_cell.angle_beta   90.00
_cell.angle_gamma   90.00
#
_symmetry.space_group_name_H-M   'P 1'
#
loop_
_entity.id
_entity.type
_entity.pdbx_description
1 polymer ?
#
loop_
_entity_poly.entity_id
_entity_poly.type
_entity_poly.pdbx_seq_one_letter_code
_entity_poly.pdbx_strand_id
1 'polypeptide(L)' 'MRSKNFCKKLYSEIDLFLREKKLNRYEVAEKMGVSKQNVSDNLLKLKDGKPVNLGWILKLEETLDTIFLFLKSEKNGNYK' A
#
# COMPACT_ATOMS: atom_id res chain seq x y z
N MET A 1 -3.35 -6.67 17.62
CA MET A 1 -2.99 -7.67 16.58
C MET A 1 -3.63 -7.40 15.22
N ARG A 2 -4.96 -7.20 15.12
CA ARG A 2 -5.68 -7.05 13.84
C ARG A 2 -5.19 -5.89 12.95
N SER A 3 -5.06 -4.68 13.51
CA SER A 3 -4.57 -3.50 12.78
C SER A 3 -3.11 -3.66 12.30
N LYS A 4 -2.25 -4.28 13.11
CA LYS A 4 -0.85 -4.57 12.73
C LYS A 4 -0.77 -5.48 11.50
N ASN A 5 -1.58 -6.55 11.49
CA ASN A 5 -1.65 -7.48 10.37
C ASN A 5 -2.20 -6.80 9.11
N PHE A 6 -3.21 -5.95 9.26
CA PHE A 6 -3.73 -5.14 8.15
C PHE A 6 -2.64 -4.25 7.52
N CYS A 7 -1.90 -3.50 8.33
CA CYS A 7 -0.83 -2.62 7.83
C CYS A 7 0.28 -3.40 7.10
N LYS A 8 0.67 -4.56 7.64
CA LYS A 8 1.67 -5.43 6.98
C LYS A 8 1.16 -6.05 5.68
N LYS A 9 -0.12 -6.42 5.63
CA LYS A 9 -0.76 -6.90 4.39
C LYS A 9 -0.75 -5.78 3.36
N LEU A 10 -1.20 -4.58 3.73
CA LEU A 10 -1.20 -3.41 2.85
C LEU A 10 0.21 -3.11 2.29
N TYR A 11 1.25 -3.15 3.13
CA TYR A 11 2.64 -3.03 2.67
C TYR A 11 3.00 -4.08 1.60
N SER A 12 2.61 -5.34 1.83
CA SER A 12 2.97 -6.45 0.93
C SER A 12 2.31 -6.30 -0.44
N GLU A 13 1.06 -5.85 -0.47
CA GLU A 13 0.30 -5.60 -1.71
C GLU A 13 0.90 -4.44 -2.50
N ILE A 14 1.27 -3.34 -1.81
CA ILE A 14 1.97 -2.22 -2.44
C ILE A 14 3.34 -2.68 -2.99
N ASP A 15 4.14 -3.40 -2.19
CA ASP A 15 5.47 -3.88 -2.62
C ASP A 15 5.37 -4.82 -3.83
N LEU A 16 4.38 -5.72 -3.85
CA LEU A 16 4.12 -6.61 -4.98
C LEU A 16 3.74 -5.82 -6.24
N PHE A 17 2.79 -4.89 -6.14
CA PHE A 17 2.37 -4.05 -7.26
C PHE A 17 3.53 -3.25 -7.85
N LEU A 18 4.35 -2.62 -7.00
CA LEU A 18 5.52 -1.86 -7.45
C LEU A 18 6.51 -2.75 -8.21
N ARG A 19 6.76 -3.98 -7.73
CA ARG A 19 7.63 -4.94 -8.42
C ARG A 19 7.07 -5.37 -9.77
N GLU A 20 5.78 -5.69 -9.83
CA GLU A 20 5.10 -6.10 -11.07
C GLU A 20 5.13 -5.00 -12.13
N LYS A 21 4.96 -3.75 -11.72
CA LYS A 21 5.03 -2.57 -12.59
C LYS A 21 6.45 -2.05 -12.83
N LYS A 22 7.47 -2.67 -12.23
CA LYS A 22 8.87 -2.23 -12.25
C LYS A 22 9.06 -0.78 -11.80
N LEU A 23 8.19 -0.31 -10.90
CA LEU A 23 8.22 1.02 -10.33
C LEU A 23 9.09 1.03 -9.08
N ASN A 24 9.94 2.04 -8.94
CA ASN A 24 10.69 2.29 -7.72
C ASN A 24 10.06 3.41 -6.88
N ARG A 25 10.46 3.50 -5.61
CA ARG A 25 9.87 4.46 -4.65
C ARG A 25 10.12 5.92 -5.04
N TYR A 26 11.17 6.21 -5.80
CA TYR A 26 11.48 7.56 -6.25
C TYR A 26 10.55 7.98 -7.37
N GLU A 27 10.29 7.10 -8.35
CA GLU A 27 9.30 7.33 -9.40
C GLU A 27 7.90 7.51 -8.81
N VAL A 28 7.56 6.72 -7.78
CA VAL A 28 6.30 6.87 -7.02
C VAL A 28 6.24 8.25 -6.36
N ALA A 29 7.31 8.67 -5.68
CA ALA A 29 7.36 9.98 -5.03
C ALA A 29 7.20 11.14 -6.02
N GLU A 30 7.85 11.05 -7.19
CA GLU A 30 7.74 12.03 -8.28
C GLU A 30 6.31 12.09 -8.83
N LYS A 31 5.70 10.94 -9.15
CA LYS A 31 4.30 10.87 -9.61
C LYS A 31 3.30 11.39 -8.57
N MET A 32 3.56 11.12 -7.29
CA MET A 32 2.74 11.61 -6.18
C MET A 32 2.98 13.11 -5.90
N GLY A 33 4.05 13.73 -6.43
CA GLY A 33 4.43 15.10 -6.05
C GLY A 33 4.74 15.25 -4.56
N VAL A 34 5.43 14.27 -3.97
CA VAL A 34 5.88 14.29 -2.55
C VAL A 34 7.38 13.96 -2.46
N SER A 35 7.98 14.17 -1.29
CA SER A 35 9.40 13.84 -1.10
C SER A 35 9.65 12.33 -1.09
N LYS A 36 10.84 11.92 -1.55
CA LYS A 36 11.32 10.52 -1.50
C LYS A 36 11.31 9.96 -0.06
N GLN A 37 11.60 10.82 0.92
CA GLN A 37 11.56 10.48 2.34
C GLN A 37 10.13 10.18 2.79
N ASN A 38 9.15 10.99 2.38
CA ASN A 38 7.75 10.78 2.75
C ASN A 38 7.22 9.40 2.31
N VAL A 39 7.54 8.98 1.08
CA VAL A 39 7.19 7.63 0.59
C VAL A 39 7.90 6.56 1.41
N SER A 40 9.20 6.72 1.64
CA SER A 40 10.00 5.74 2.39
C SER A 40 9.51 5.56 3.82
N ASP A 41 9.19 6.65 4.52
CA ASP A 41 8.71 6.63 5.91
C ASP A 41 7.35 5.95 6.03
N ASN A 42 6.41 6.26 5.14
CA ASN A 42 5.08 5.66 5.16
C ASN A 42 5.12 4.16 4.82
N LEU A 43 5.93 3.76 3.83
CA LEU A 43 6.13 2.35 3.53
C LEU A 43 6.81 1.60 4.68
N LEU A 44 7.81 2.21 5.34
CA LEU A 44 8.46 1.61 6.50
C LEU A 44 7.49 1.45 7.69
N LYS A 45 6.65 2.45 7.96
CA LYS A 45 5.58 2.34 8.95
C LYS A 45 4.67 1.16 8.66
N LEU A 46 4.18 1.03 7.42
CA LEU A 46 3.32 -0.09 7.02
C LEU A 46 4.04 -1.45 7.18
N LYS A 47 5.33 -1.54 6.78
CA LYS A 47 6.17 -2.73 6.95
C LYS A 47 6.30 -3.15 8.42
N ASP A 48 6.44 -2.18 9.32
CA ASP A 48 6.49 -2.41 10.78
C ASP A 48 5.11 -2.75 11.38
N GLY A 49 4.05 -2.59 10.59
CA GLY A 49 2.67 -2.79 11.00
C GLY A 49 2.10 -1.59 11.77
N LYS A 50 2.61 -0.40 11.50
CA LYS A 50 2.12 0.89 12.03
C LYS A 50 1.21 1.56 11.00
N PRO A 51 0.16 2.27 11.45
CA PRO A 51 -0.74 2.97 10.55
C PRO A 51 -0.06 4.17 9.90
N VAL A 52 -0.59 4.58 8.74
CA VAL A 52 -0.24 5.81 8.03
C VAL A 52 -1.51 6.63 7.78
N ASN A 53 -1.34 7.86 7.33
CA ASN A 53 -2.45 8.75 7.03
C ASN A 53 -3.30 8.19 5.87
N LEU A 54 -4.63 8.14 6.04
CA LEU A 54 -5.56 7.63 5.01
C LEU A 54 -5.47 8.43 3.70
N GLY A 55 -5.38 9.76 3.76
CA GLY A 55 -5.21 10.60 2.58
C GLY A 55 -3.91 10.32 1.83
N TRP A 56 -2.86 9.89 2.51
CA TRP A 56 -1.64 9.43 1.84
C TRP A 56 -1.87 8.13 1.05
N ILE A 57 -2.64 7.20 1.61
CA ILE A 57 -2.99 5.94 0.93
C ILE A 57 -3.87 6.21 -0.28
N LEU A 58 -4.92 7.02 -0.13
CA LEU A 58 -5.81 7.40 -1.23
C LEU A 58 -5.05 8.08 -2.37
N LYS A 59 -4.12 8.98 -2.04
CA LYS A 59 -3.27 9.63 -3.04
C LYS A 59 -2.36 8.63 -3.75
N LEU A 60 -1.82 7.64 -3.04
CA LEU A 60 -1.01 6.58 -3.64
C LEU A 60 -1.86 5.73 -4.61
N GLU A 61 -3.07 5.36 -4.21
CA GLU A 61 -4.04 4.62 -5.02
C GLU A 61 -4.40 5.38 -6.30
N GLU A 62 -4.74 6.66 -6.19
CA GLU A 62 -5.01 7.55 -7.33
C GLU A 62 -3.79 7.66 -8.26
N THR A 63 -2.59 7.83 -7.69
CA THR A 63 -1.35 7.98 -8.47
C THR A 63 -0.99 6.72 -9.24
N LEU A 64 -1.28 5.56 -8.67
CA LEU A 64 -0.96 4.26 -9.25
C LEU A 64 -2.11 3.65 -10.05
N ASP A 65 -3.23 4.36 -10.14
CA ASP A 65 -4.48 3.91 -10.77
C ASP A 65 -4.86 2.49 -10.30
N THR A 66 -4.89 2.30 -8.98
CA THR A 66 -5.13 0.99 -8.36
C THR A 66 -5.77 1.12 -6.98
N ILE A 67 -6.30 0.02 -6.44
CA ILE A 67 -6.97 -0.02 -5.14
C ILE A 67 -6.30 -1.08 -4.26
N PHE A 68 -5.75 -0.66 -3.13
CA PHE A 68 -5.12 -1.53 -2.13
C PHE A 68 -5.99 -1.71 -0.87
N LEU A 69 -6.73 -0.67 -0.47
CA LEU A 69 -7.57 -0.65 0.72
C LEU A 69 -8.79 -1.58 0.62
N PHE A 70 -9.16 -2.00 -0.59
CA PHE A 70 -10.31 -2.87 -0.85
C PHE A 70 -9.92 -4.19 -1.53
N LEU A 71 -9.11 -5.00 -0.87
CA LEU A 71 -8.96 -6.39 -1.29
C LEU A 71 -10.16 -7.20 -0.84
N LYS A 72 -11.03 -7.45 -1.83
CA LYS A 72 -12.10 -8.45 -1.92
C LYS A 72 -12.06 -9.50 -0.80
N SER A 73 -13.10 -9.49 0.02
CA SER A 73 -13.46 -10.58 0.91
C SER A 73 -13.99 -11.78 0.13
N GLU A 74 -13.18 -12.46 -0.69
CA GLU A 74 -13.57 -13.77 -1.24
C GLU A 74 -12.36 -14.70 -1.43
N LYS A 75 -12.15 -15.57 -0.43
CA LYS A 75 -12.06 -17.03 -0.62
C LYS A 75 -12.48 -17.72 0.68
N ASN A 76 -13.79 -17.71 0.95
CA ASN A 76 -14.47 -18.78 1.68
C ASN A 76 -15.68 -19.20 0.85
N GLY A 77 -15.43 -19.59 -0.40
CA GLY A 77 -16.34 -20.46 -1.12
C GLY A 77 -16.25 -21.84 -0.50
N ASN A 78 -17.08 -22.09 0.50
CA ASN A 78 -17.52 -23.43 0.89
C ASN A 78 -19.02 -23.30 1.16
N TYR A 79 -19.79 -23.23 0.08
CA TYR A 79 -21.19 -23.64 0.11
C TYR A 79 -21.16 -25.17 0.26
N LYS A 80 -21.55 -25.65 1.44
CA LYS A 80 -22.16 -26.97 1.58
C LYS A 80 -23.64 -26.84 1.26
#